data_AF-A0A8H3GMX2-F1
#
_entry.id   AF-A0A8H3GMX2-F1
#
_cell.length_a   1.000
_cell.length_b   1.000
_cell.length_c   1.000
_cell.angle_alpha   90.00
_cell.angle_beta   90.00
_cell.angle_gamma   90.00
#
_symmetry.space_group_name_H-M   'P 1'
#
loop_
_entity.id
_entity.type
_entity.pdbx_description
1 polymer ?
#
loop_
_entity_poly.entity_id
_entity_poly.type
_entity_poly.pdbx_seq_one_letter_code
_entity_poly.pdbx_strand_id
1 'polypeptide(L)'
;MFSHVSTTYISASTNRHPHGAAIIGSGLVASGSHRFLALWDTTDINSRGVTATLPGHEEEITIVKALSDIFVTGDKLGHVKIWKKRNDKWISSYSWRAHKEPISALSVSQSLILTGSSDATLKSWHHTLEEAGNDKVEQGQTIDLKRRYPLDIAISRLPRSSASIIAVSTTSRVIDIYLQSAGQDIIFALSLEGHEDWIKALSFSPYPSKGDEPTLTLASGGQDGYIRLWLIKPNTPKPVDPKSTDPTDELLDAFERSLNEVGLDEPGRQLSMREHVFSVRGSEGQPVTYSLAFDALLVGHEASVNSVSWKPRSSTTPQLLSSSTDASLIIWEPIDSGAGAIWGSVQRFGDVGGQRAGGFVGSLWLNSAEIAGWGWHGSWRRWRRSSNEQEVWSEINAPTGHYGPVRGLAWSPGGEYIVSTSYDQTTRIHGPVGGSRTWHELARPQVHGYDLTDAAFVGPGALRLVSSAEEKIARVFDAPKSFVRAVRSLGTVQWGDEQADEAARPVGASLPPLGLSNKATDKIEPPNDDAPLAEAPTRPPFDSELATTTLWPETEKLFGHGYELYTLAVSPSGKLVATACRA
;
A
#
# COMPACT_ATOMS: atom_id res chain seq x y z
N MET A 1 33.03 -24.96 -12.99
CA MET A 1 33.32 -23.52 -12.80
C MET A 1 31.98 -22.82 -12.93
N PHE A 2 31.29 -22.55 -11.82
CA PHE A 2 30.00 -21.84 -11.88
C PHE A 2 30.30 -20.41 -12.30
N SER A 3 29.99 -20.10 -13.55
CA SER A 3 29.94 -18.74 -14.09
C SER A 3 29.09 -17.87 -13.19
N HIS A 4 29.50 -16.61 -13.04
CA HIS A 4 28.83 -15.56 -12.25
C HIS A 4 27.33 -15.80 -12.02
N VAL A 5 26.95 -16.02 -10.75
CA VAL A 5 25.54 -16.07 -10.34
C VAL A 5 24.99 -14.65 -10.41
N SER A 6 23.90 -14.45 -11.14
CA SER A 6 23.19 -13.17 -11.25
C SER A 6 21.73 -13.35 -10.92
N THR A 7 21.13 -12.36 -10.25
CA THR A 7 19.69 -12.33 -10.00
C THR A 7 18.94 -11.99 -11.28
N THR A 8 18.06 -12.90 -11.74
CA THR A 8 17.22 -12.68 -12.93
C THR A 8 15.84 -12.15 -12.58
N TYR A 9 15.28 -12.58 -11.45
CA TYR A 9 13.91 -12.26 -11.05
C TYR A 9 13.80 -12.24 -9.53
N ILE A 10 13.03 -11.28 -9.01
CA ILE A 10 12.65 -11.22 -7.61
C ILE A 10 11.12 -11.11 -7.56
N SER A 11 10.48 -12.13 -6.99
CA SER A 11 9.06 -12.09 -6.64
C SER A 11 8.93 -11.63 -5.19
N ALA A 12 8.38 -10.45 -4.97
CA ALA A 12 8.22 -9.86 -3.65
C ALA A 12 7.00 -8.95 -3.61
N SER A 13 6.18 -9.14 -2.57
CA SER A 13 5.01 -8.29 -2.30
C SER A 13 5.28 -7.31 -1.18
N THR A 14 4.40 -6.31 -1.08
CA THR A 14 4.40 -5.37 0.04
C THR A 14 3.66 -5.96 1.24
N ASN A 15 4.20 -5.72 2.44
CA ASN A 15 3.55 -6.08 3.70
C ASN A 15 2.19 -5.40 3.84
N ARG A 16 1.31 -6.00 4.64
CA ARG A 16 -0.09 -5.58 4.83
C ARG A 16 -0.20 -4.37 5.77
N HIS A 17 0.55 -3.33 5.46
CA HIS A 17 0.55 -2.07 6.19
C HIS A 17 0.25 -0.89 5.25
N PRO A 18 -0.60 0.07 5.65
CA PRO A 18 -0.95 1.20 4.79
C PRO A 18 0.22 2.10 4.40
N HIS A 19 1.26 2.12 5.22
CA HIS A 19 2.51 2.84 4.97
C HIS A 19 3.66 1.88 4.64
N GLY A 20 3.35 0.71 4.07
CA GLY A 20 4.32 -0.33 3.72
C GLY A 20 5.26 0.02 2.57
N ALA A 21 5.07 1.16 1.90
CA ALA A 21 5.92 1.62 0.80
C ALA A 21 6.08 3.14 0.76
N ALA A 22 7.19 3.59 0.19
CA ALA A 22 7.48 5.00 -0.10
C ALA A 22 8.27 5.14 -1.39
N ILE A 23 8.31 6.37 -1.92
CA ILE A 23 9.00 6.69 -3.18
C ILE A 23 10.01 7.83 -2.99
N ILE A 24 11.16 7.69 -3.64
CA ILE A 24 12.15 8.74 -3.83
C ILE A 24 12.09 9.23 -5.28
N GLY A 25 12.04 10.55 -5.45
CA GLY A 25 11.98 11.19 -6.77
C GLY A 25 10.74 10.75 -7.54
N SER A 26 10.93 10.41 -8.81
CA SER A 26 9.86 10.00 -9.73
C SER A 26 10.01 8.56 -10.24
N GLY A 27 10.71 7.70 -9.48
CA GLY A 27 11.12 6.40 -10.04
C GLY A 27 11.44 5.28 -9.05
N LEU A 28 12.02 5.57 -7.88
CA LEU A 28 12.50 4.52 -6.99
C LEU A 28 11.52 4.30 -5.84
N VAL A 29 10.80 3.20 -5.89
CA VAL A 29 9.91 2.73 -4.82
C VAL A 29 10.67 1.77 -3.91
N ALA A 30 10.51 1.95 -2.61
CA ALA A 30 10.90 0.97 -1.62
C ALA A 30 9.67 0.47 -0.87
N SER A 31 9.56 -0.84 -0.70
CA SER A 31 8.47 -1.47 0.06
C SER A 31 8.97 -2.52 1.03
N GLY A 32 8.33 -2.61 2.19
CA GLY A 32 8.59 -3.69 3.14
C GLY A 32 8.07 -5.00 2.58
N SER A 33 8.93 -6.01 2.45
CA SER A 33 8.61 -7.37 2.04
C SER A 33 9.11 -8.35 3.08
N HIS A 34 8.21 -8.76 3.97
CA HIS A 34 8.49 -9.36 5.26
C HIS A 34 9.58 -8.56 6.00
N ARG A 35 10.79 -9.11 6.12
CA ARG A 35 11.97 -8.54 6.81
C ARG A 35 12.90 -7.75 5.89
N PHE A 36 12.62 -7.74 4.59
CA PHE A 36 13.47 -7.14 3.57
C PHE A 36 12.88 -5.83 3.08
N LEU A 37 13.72 -4.86 2.74
CA LEU A 37 13.29 -3.71 1.96
C LEU A 37 13.45 -4.03 0.48
N ALA A 38 12.34 -4.23 -0.23
CA ALA A 38 12.31 -4.46 -1.67
C ALA A 38 12.39 -3.13 -2.42
N LEU A 39 13.25 -3.05 -3.44
CA LEU A 39 13.41 -1.87 -4.28
C LEU A 39 12.85 -2.14 -5.67
N TRP A 40 12.08 -1.20 -6.19
CA TRP A 40 11.46 -1.25 -7.50
C TRP A 40 11.69 0.05 -8.25
N ASP A 41 12.29 -0.06 -9.44
CA ASP A 41 12.43 1.06 -10.36
C ASP A 41 11.23 1.10 -11.32
N THR A 42 10.37 2.10 -11.15
CA THR A 42 9.16 2.28 -11.96
C THR A 42 9.46 2.89 -13.34
N THR A 43 10.67 3.42 -13.54
CA THR A 43 11.12 4.00 -14.82
C THR A 43 11.66 2.96 -15.80
N ASP A 44 11.87 1.72 -15.34
CA ASP A 44 12.33 0.63 -16.19
C ASP A 44 11.30 0.28 -17.27
N ILE A 45 11.66 0.57 -18.51
CA ILE A 45 10.82 0.31 -19.69
C ILE A 45 10.48 -1.18 -19.86
N ASN A 46 11.35 -2.08 -19.38
CA ASN A 46 11.14 -3.52 -19.47
C ASN A 46 10.23 -4.04 -18.35
N SER A 47 9.90 -3.21 -17.35
CA SER A 47 9.06 -3.59 -16.22
C SER A 47 9.55 -4.87 -15.51
N ARG A 48 10.86 -4.95 -15.22
CA ARG A 48 11.47 -6.12 -14.54
C ARG A 48 10.96 -6.35 -13.11
N GLY A 49 10.19 -5.41 -12.57
CA GLY A 49 9.64 -5.48 -11.22
C GLY A 49 10.69 -5.13 -10.16
N VAL A 50 10.73 -5.92 -9.09
CA VAL A 50 11.66 -5.71 -7.97
C VAL A 50 13.10 -5.98 -8.42
N THR A 51 13.96 -4.99 -8.25
CA THR A 51 15.37 -5.02 -8.72
C THR A 51 16.34 -5.48 -7.64
N ALA A 52 16.01 -5.27 -6.37
CA ALA A 52 16.83 -5.69 -5.24
C ALA A 52 16.00 -5.88 -3.96
N THR A 53 16.48 -6.72 -3.05
CA THR A 53 15.98 -6.84 -1.67
C THR A 53 17.13 -6.58 -0.70
N LEU A 54 16.89 -5.70 0.27
CA LEU A 54 17.88 -5.31 1.27
C LEU A 54 17.57 -6.01 2.60
N PRO A 55 18.42 -6.93 3.07
CA PRO A 55 18.26 -7.54 4.38
C PRO A 55 18.66 -6.56 5.48
N GLY A 56 18.03 -6.66 6.66
CA GLY A 56 18.53 -5.98 7.85
C GLY A 56 17.59 -5.96 9.05
N HIS A 57 16.27 -6.00 8.84
CA HIS A 57 15.32 -6.08 9.95
C HIS A 57 15.20 -7.51 10.49
N GLU A 58 14.99 -7.61 11.80
CA GLU A 58 14.83 -8.89 12.50
C GLU A 58 13.41 -9.43 12.37
N GLU A 59 12.44 -8.53 12.21
CA GLU A 59 11.01 -8.81 12.07
C GLU A 59 10.36 -8.03 10.92
N GLU A 60 9.08 -8.31 10.67
CA GLU A 60 8.32 -7.69 9.58
C GLU A 60 8.37 -6.16 9.63
N ILE A 61 8.72 -5.54 8.50
CA ILE A 61 8.72 -4.09 8.30
C ILE A 61 7.28 -3.59 8.28
N THR A 62 6.93 -2.73 9.23
CA THR A 62 5.58 -2.19 9.40
C THR A 62 5.37 -0.89 8.64
N ILE A 63 6.44 -0.13 8.41
CA ILE A 63 6.35 1.20 7.81
C ILE A 63 7.61 1.56 7.04
N VAL A 64 7.44 2.25 5.91
CA VAL A 64 8.49 2.81 5.07
C VAL A 64 8.12 4.26 4.77
N LYS A 65 9.06 5.19 5.02
CA LYS A 65 8.94 6.61 4.63
C LYS A 65 10.18 7.02 3.85
N ALA A 66 10.02 7.97 2.95
CA ALA A 66 11.10 8.52 2.14
C ALA A 66 11.29 10.00 2.47
N LEU A 67 12.54 10.45 2.45
CA LEU A 67 12.90 11.86 2.49
C LEU A 67 14.10 12.07 1.59
N SER A 68 13.98 12.96 0.60
CA SER A 68 15.06 13.29 -0.34
C SER A 68 15.65 12.03 -0.99
N ASP A 69 16.80 11.56 -0.53
CA ASP A 69 17.60 10.44 -1.03
C ASP A 69 17.71 9.26 -0.05
N ILE A 70 16.94 9.26 1.04
CA ILE A 70 16.94 8.21 2.07
C ILE A 70 15.57 7.56 2.25
N PHE A 71 15.60 6.30 2.71
CA PHE A 71 14.44 5.61 3.26
C PHE A 71 14.60 5.42 4.76
N VAL A 72 13.51 5.55 5.50
CA VAL A 72 13.44 5.22 6.93
C VAL A 72 12.37 4.16 7.12
N THR A 73 12.72 3.08 7.82
CA THR A 73 11.85 1.92 8.01
C THR A 73 11.70 1.59 9.50
N GLY A 74 10.52 1.11 9.88
CA GLY A 74 10.23 0.59 11.22
C GLY A 74 9.73 -0.86 11.15
N ASP A 75 9.93 -1.64 12.21
CA ASP A 75 9.48 -3.04 12.29
C ASP A 75 8.62 -3.37 13.53
N LYS A 76 8.17 -4.64 13.60
CA LYS A 76 7.36 -5.18 14.69
C LYS A 76 8.08 -5.29 16.05
N LEU A 77 9.41 -5.15 16.12
CA LEU A 77 10.16 -5.17 17.39
C LEU A 77 10.51 -3.76 17.89
N GLY A 78 10.07 -2.72 17.19
CA GLY A 78 10.36 -1.34 17.54
C GLY A 78 11.73 -0.86 17.04
N HIS A 79 12.35 -1.56 16.10
CA HIS A 79 13.61 -1.14 15.49
C HIS A 79 13.36 -0.21 14.30
N VAL A 80 14.19 0.82 14.21
CA VAL A 80 14.17 1.78 13.10
C VAL A 80 15.50 1.73 12.37
N LYS A 81 15.45 1.86 11.05
CA LYS A 81 16.64 1.89 10.17
C LYS A 81 16.56 3.05 9.20
N ILE A 82 17.72 3.64 8.93
CA ILE A 82 17.92 4.62 7.85
C ILE A 82 18.72 3.92 6.76
N TRP A 83 18.23 4.00 5.53
CA TRP A 83 18.85 3.43 4.34
C TRP A 83 19.33 4.56 3.44
N LYS A 84 20.60 4.48 3.02
CA LYS A 84 21.23 5.44 2.12
C LYS A 84 22.02 4.71 1.05
N LYS A 85 22.10 5.33 -0.13
CA LYS A 85 22.92 4.82 -1.24
C LYS A 85 24.37 5.31 -1.07
N ARG A 86 25.33 4.38 -1.01
CA ARG A 86 26.78 4.66 -1.00
C ARG A 86 27.48 3.79 -2.06
N ASN A 87 28.32 4.41 -2.89
CA ASN A 87 29.02 3.71 -3.98
C ASN A 87 28.09 2.83 -4.84
N ASP A 88 26.96 3.42 -5.24
CA ASP A 88 25.88 2.76 -5.98
C ASP A 88 25.15 1.59 -5.30
N LYS A 89 25.43 1.32 -4.02
CA LYS A 89 24.76 0.27 -3.25
C LYS A 89 23.96 0.86 -2.10
N TRP A 90 22.76 0.34 -1.91
CA TRP A 90 21.94 0.66 -0.74
C TRP A 90 22.44 -0.08 0.48
N ILE A 91 22.65 0.64 1.57
CA ILE A 91 23.08 0.08 2.86
C ILE A 91 22.21 0.64 4.00
N SER A 92 22.09 -0.13 5.07
CA SER A 92 21.58 0.39 6.34
C SER A 92 22.67 1.27 6.96
N SER A 93 22.45 2.57 6.95
CA SER A 93 23.41 3.58 7.41
C SER A 93 23.42 3.72 8.93
N TYR A 94 22.24 3.66 9.54
CA TYR A 94 22.05 3.72 10.98
C TYR A 94 20.87 2.84 11.40
N SER A 95 20.97 2.20 12.57
CA SER A 95 19.93 1.32 13.11
C SER A 95 19.90 1.42 14.63
N TRP A 96 18.71 1.54 15.20
CA TRP A 96 18.53 1.59 16.65
C TRP A 96 17.16 1.03 17.04
N ARG A 97 17.02 0.66 18.31
CA ARG A 97 15.73 0.29 18.89
C ARG A 97 15.06 1.53 19.44
N ALA A 98 14.06 2.03 18.73
CA ALA A 98 13.31 3.22 19.13
C ALA A 98 12.29 2.89 20.24
N HIS A 99 11.64 1.73 20.14
CA HIS A 99 10.56 1.31 21.03
C HIS A 99 10.70 -0.16 21.45
N LYS A 100 9.94 -0.56 22.48
CA LYS A 100 9.90 -1.96 22.93
C LYS A 100 8.89 -2.80 22.13
N GLU A 101 7.87 -2.12 21.61
CA GLU A 101 6.73 -2.67 20.88
C GLU A 101 6.78 -2.23 19.40
N PRO A 102 5.93 -2.79 18.51
CA PRO A 102 5.90 -2.46 17.09
C PRO A 102 5.87 -0.95 16.80
N ILE A 103 6.59 -0.53 15.76
CA ILE A 103 6.42 0.81 15.19
C ILE A 103 5.11 0.84 14.40
N SER A 104 4.15 1.64 14.84
CA SER A 104 2.84 1.76 14.19
C SER A 104 2.72 3.02 13.34
N ALA A 105 3.46 4.08 13.66
CA ALA A 105 3.49 5.33 12.91
C ALA A 105 4.90 5.90 12.83
N LEU A 106 5.23 6.54 11.70
CA LEU A 106 6.55 7.10 11.44
C LEU A 106 6.40 8.33 10.55
N SER A 107 7.07 9.42 10.89
CA SER A 107 7.16 10.60 10.04
C SER A 107 8.59 11.11 10.00
N VAL A 108 8.99 11.63 8.84
CA VAL A 108 10.38 12.05 8.61
C VAL A 108 10.38 13.44 7.99
N SER A 109 11.16 14.35 8.58
CA SER A 109 11.42 15.69 8.08
C SER A 109 12.93 15.93 8.00
N GLN A 110 13.37 17.07 7.49
CA GLN A 110 14.81 17.37 7.32
C GLN A 110 15.65 17.36 8.61
N SER A 111 15.03 17.48 9.78
CA SER A 111 15.74 17.57 11.07
C SER A 111 15.18 16.66 12.14
N LEU A 112 14.08 15.96 11.86
CA LEU A 112 13.34 15.18 12.85
C LEU A 112 12.81 13.89 12.25
N ILE A 113 12.99 12.80 12.98
CA ILE A 113 12.22 11.57 12.80
C ILE A 113 11.28 11.45 14.00
N LEU A 114 10.00 11.19 13.73
CA LEU A 114 8.98 10.94 14.74
C LEU A 114 8.56 9.48 14.66
N THR A 115 8.59 8.77 15.78
CA THR A 115 8.17 7.37 15.88
C THR A 115 7.03 7.23 16.87
N GLY A 116 5.93 6.61 16.43
CA GLY A 116 4.83 6.18 17.26
C GLY A 116 4.80 4.67 17.35
N SER A 117 4.51 4.13 18.53
CA SER A 117 4.50 2.68 18.77
C SER A 117 3.29 2.22 19.54
N SER A 118 2.97 0.93 19.42
CA SER A 118 2.01 0.22 20.25
C SER A 118 2.35 0.20 21.75
N ASP A 119 3.50 0.76 22.17
CA ASP A 119 3.77 1.08 23.58
C ASP A 119 3.07 2.35 24.09
N ALA A 120 2.21 2.96 23.26
CA ALA A 120 1.46 4.19 23.53
C ALA A 120 2.35 5.43 23.75
N THR A 121 3.54 5.46 23.18
CA THR A 121 4.43 6.63 23.19
C THR A 121 4.72 7.15 21.80
N LEU A 122 4.93 8.47 21.74
CA LEU A 122 5.52 9.17 20.60
C LEU A 122 6.92 9.64 20.99
N LYS A 123 7.93 9.32 20.19
CA LYS A 123 9.31 9.76 20.41
C LYS A 123 9.81 10.61 19.24
N SER A 124 10.61 11.62 19.57
CA SER A 124 11.30 12.44 18.60
C SER A 124 12.79 12.13 18.56
N TRP A 125 13.36 12.19 17.36
CA TRP A 125 14.76 11.85 17.12
C TRP A 125 15.38 12.90 16.20
N HIS A 126 16.45 13.52 16.66
CA HIS A 126 17.25 14.43 15.85
C HIS A 126 18.29 13.62 15.10
N HIS A 127 18.35 13.79 13.78
CA HIS A 127 19.33 13.11 12.94
C HIS A 127 20.24 14.11 12.25
N THR A 128 21.52 13.76 12.18
CA THR A 128 22.51 14.42 11.33
C THR A 128 23.04 13.35 10.39
N LEU A 129 22.79 13.54 9.09
CA LEU A 129 23.20 12.60 8.04
C LEU A 129 24.43 13.15 7.34
N GLU A 130 25.54 12.43 7.43
CA GLU A 130 26.80 12.80 6.80
C GLU A 130 27.03 11.98 5.52
N GLU A 131 27.77 12.54 4.57
CA GLU A 131 28.21 11.78 3.39
C GLU A 131 29.32 10.77 3.75
N ALA A 132 30.16 11.10 4.74
CA ALA A 132 31.38 10.36 5.06
C ALA A 132 31.19 9.13 5.96
N GLY A 133 30.02 8.92 6.56
CA GLY A 133 29.75 7.68 7.30
C GLY A 133 29.28 7.80 8.75
N ASN A 134 29.31 8.98 9.35
CA ASN A 134 29.02 9.16 10.78
C ASN A 134 27.60 9.69 11.01
N ASP A 135 26.60 9.00 10.46
CA ASP A 135 25.21 9.35 10.73
C ASP A 135 24.95 9.19 12.23
N LYS A 136 24.37 10.22 12.84
CA LYS A 136 24.01 10.22 14.26
C LYS A 136 22.52 10.44 14.41
N VAL A 137 21.92 9.67 15.31
CA VAL A 137 20.53 9.84 15.72
C VAL A 137 20.49 9.94 17.23
N GLU A 138 20.01 11.07 17.73
CA GLU A 138 19.88 11.37 19.16
C GLU A 138 18.42 11.42 19.55
N GLN A 139 18.07 10.78 20.67
CA GLN A 139 16.72 10.84 21.20
C GLN A 139 16.46 12.24 21.76
N GLY A 140 15.38 12.88 21.29
CA GLY A 140 14.84 14.09 21.88
C GLY A 140 13.80 13.75 22.95
N GLN A 141 12.56 14.15 22.69
CA GLN A 141 11.44 14.06 23.63
C GLN A 141 10.72 12.70 23.53
N THR A 142 10.17 12.25 24.66
CA THR A 142 9.18 11.17 24.72
C THR A 142 7.87 11.74 25.23
N ILE A 143 6.78 11.52 24.50
CA ILE A 143 5.42 11.98 24.81
C ILE A 143 4.56 10.75 25.07
N ASP A 144 3.97 10.68 26.26
CA ASP A 144 3.01 9.64 26.64
C ASP A 144 1.62 9.98 26.09
N LEU A 145 1.05 9.06 25.28
CA LEU A 145 -0.26 9.23 24.66
C LEU A 145 -1.41 8.73 25.55
N LYS A 146 -1.13 8.44 26.83
CA LYS A 146 -2.10 8.03 27.86
C LYS A 146 -2.88 6.78 27.45
N ARG A 147 -2.16 5.74 27.04
CA ARG A 147 -2.70 4.44 26.56
C ARG A 147 -3.48 4.50 25.24
N ARG A 148 -3.36 5.58 24.47
CA ARG A 148 -3.86 5.63 23.09
C ARG A 148 -2.74 5.26 22.14
N TYR A 149 -2.97 4.31 21.24
CA TYR A 149 -1.92 3.84 20.32
C TYR A 149 -1.90 4.71 19.07
N PRO A 150 -0.74 5.25 18.64
CA PRO A 150 -0.63 6.07 17.45
C PRO A 150 -0.89 5.24 16.19
N LEU A 151 -1.66 5.78 15.24
CA LEU A 151 -2.02 5.12 13.99
C LEU A 151 -1.30 5.74 12.78
N ASP A 152 -1.19 7.07 12.72
CA ASP A 152 -0.38 7.77 11.73
C ASP A 152 0.15 9.11 12.30
N ILE A 153 1.24 9.60 11.72
CA ILE A 153 1.88 10.87 12.07
C ILE A 153 2.24 11.61 10.78
N ALA A 154 1.69 12.82 10.63
CA ALA A 154 2.07 13.73 9.57
C ALA A 154 2.83 14.93 10.14
N ILE A 155 3.92 15.33 9.49
CA ILE A 155 4.68 16.53 9.84
C ILE A 155 4.82 17.44 8.62
N SER A 156 4.65 18.74 8.81
CA SER A 156 4.92 19.75 7.79
C SER A 156 5.48 21.02 8.40
N ARG A 157 6.03 21.91 7.58
CA ARG A 157 6.43 23.26 8.00
C ARG A 157 5.27 24.21 7.85
N LEU A 158 5.08 25.06 8.86
CA LEU A 158 4.05 26.08 8.81
C LEU A 158 4.41 27.17 7.78
N PRO A 159 3.41 27.72 7.08
CA PRO A 159 3.66 28.77 6.11
C PRO A 159 4.20 30.05 6.74
N ARG A 160 5.25 30.64 6.16
CA ARG A 160 5.95 31.83 6.71
C ARG A 160 6.61 31.63 8.10
N SER A 161 6.81 30.40 8.54
CA SER A 161 7.53 30.09 9.78
C SER A 161 8.53 28.94 9.58
N SER A 162 9.57 28.90 10.43
CA SER A 162 10.48 27.76 10.53
C SER A 162 9.91 26.65 11.43
N ALA A 163 8.77 26.87 12.06
CA ALA A 163 8.15 25.90 12.94
C ALA A 163 7.45 24.78 12.17
N SER A 164 7.41 23.61 12.79
CA SER A 164 6.71 22.43 12.30
C SER A 164 5.38 22.28 13.00
N ILE A 165 4.38 21.89 12.22
CA ILE A 165 3.11 21.36 12.71
C ILE A 165 3.13 19.84 12.55
N ILE A 166 2.69 19.15 13.60
CA ILE A 166 2.66 17.70 13.68
C ILE A 166 1.22 17.31 13.98
N ALA A 167 0.62 16.50 13.11
CA ALA A 167 -0.68 15.88 13.33
C ALA A 167 -0.48 14.42 13.71
N VAL A 168 -1.10 14.00 14.81
CA VAL A 168 -1.01 12.63 15.32
C VAL A 168 -2.42 12.06 15.43
N SER A 169 -2.67 10.95 14.75
CA SER A 169 -3.86 10.16 15.01
C SER A 169 -3.52 9.02 15.95
N THR A 170 -4.47 8.68 16.82
CA THR A 170 -4.36 7.53 17.71
C THR A 170 -5.60 6.63 17.57
N THR A 171 -5.75 5.62 18.41
CA THR A 171 -7.00 4.84 18.58
C THR A 171 -8.13 5.67 19.21
N SER A 172 -8.28 6.92 18.75
CA SER A 172 -9.32 7.89 19.07
C SER A 172 -9.89 8.47 17.78
N ARG A 173 -11.04 9.15 17.90
CA ARG A 173 -11.74 9.82 16.79
C ARG A 173 -11.26 11.25 16.53
N VAL A 174 -10.18 11.63 17.21
CA VAL A 174 -9.67 12.99 17.32
C VAL A 174 -8.23 13.00 16.84
N ILE A 175 -7.85 14.08 16.15
CA ILE A 175 -6.48 14.32 15.69
C ILE A 175 -5.82 15.29 16.68
N ASP A 176 -4.74 14.86 17.32
CA ASP A 176 -3.99 15.72 18.23
C ASP A 176 -2.93 16.50 17.42
N ILE A 177 -2.94 17.82 17.55
CA ILE A 177 -2.01 18.74 16.89
C ILE A 177 -0.95 19.18 17.88
N TYR A 178 0.31 19.01 17.47
CA TYR A 178 1.49 19.46 18.19
C TYR A 178 2.27 20.47 17.34
N LEU A 179 2.99 21.35 18.03
CA LEU A 179 3.81 22.38 17.41
C LEU A 179 5.25 22.23 17.90
N GLN A 180 6.19 22.44 16.98
CA GLN A 180 7.61 22.44 17.30
C GLN A 180 8.28 23.67 16.68
N SER A 181 8.81 24.54 17.52
CA SER A 181 9.74 25.59 17.05
C SER A 181 11.15 25.02 16.92
N ALA A 182 11.96 25.56 16.01
CA ALA A 182 13.32 25.07 15.79
C ALA A 182 14.13 25.06 17.11
N GLY A 183 14.67 23.90 17.47
CA GLY A 183 15.45 23.72 18.70
C GLY A 183 14.65 23.80 20.00
N GLN A 184 13.32 23.68 19.94
CA GLN A 184 12.43 23.62 21.11
C GLN A 184 11.70 22.28 21.16
N ASP A 185 11.18 21.97 22.35
CA ASP A 185 10.35 20.80 22.58
C ASP A 185 9.04 20.86 21.79
N ILE A 186 8.49 19.68 21.52
CA ILE A 186 7.20 19.51 20.90
C ILE A 186 6.13 19.76 21.96
N ILE A 187 5.26 20.72 21.71
CA ILE A 187 4.17 21.11 22.61
C ILE A 187 2.81 20.71 22.02
N PHE A 188 1.92 20.20 22.86
CA PHE A 188 0.53 19.99 22.47
C PHE A 188 -0.15 21.36 22.28
N ALA A 189 -0.85 21.52 21.16
CA ALA A 189 -1.57 22.75 20.85
C ALA A 189 -3.08 22.59 21.02
N LEU A 190 -3.68 21.63 20.31
CA LEU A 190 -5.13 21.45 20.25
C LEU A 190 -5.49 20.07 19.69
N SER A 191 -6.78 19.76 19.70
CA SER A 191 -7.35 18.51 19.22
C SER A 191 -8.48 18.79 18.23
N LEU A 192 -8.50 18.09 17.09
CA LEU A 192 -9.51 18.24 16.04
C LEU A 192 -10.55 17.13 16.15
N GLU A 193 -11.79 17.54 16.41
CA GLU A 193 -12.94 16.64 16.47
C GLU A 193 -13.68 16.64 15.13
N GLY A 194 -14.19 15.48 14.72
CA GLY A 194 -15.05 15.39 13.53
C GLY A 194 -15.22 13.99 12.97
N HIS A 195 -14.22 13.11 13.09
CA HIS A 195 -14.35 11.70 12.71
C HIS A 195 -15.25 10.93 13.69
N GLU A 196 -15.88 9.87 13.20
CA GLU A 196 -16.76 9.01 14.01
C GLU A 196 -16.07 7.72 14.50
N ASP A 197 -14.91 7.40 13.90
CA ASP A 197 -14.08 6.25 14.25
C ASP A 197 -12.59 6.62 14.14
N TRP A 198 -11.70 5.65 14.29
CA TRP A 198 -10.24 5.83 14.24
C TRP A 198 -9.77 6.50 12.95
N ILE A 199 -8.84 7.45 13.07
CA ILE A 199 -8.16 8.05 11.91
C ILE A 199 -6.94 7.23 11.54
N LYS A 200 -6.96 6.64 10.34
CA LYS A 200 -5.94 5.68 9.89
C LYS A 200 -4.85 6.31 9.04
N ALA A 201 -5.12 7.48 8.45
CA ALA A 201 -4.18 8.13 7.54
C ALA A 201 -4.23 9.65 7.67
N LEU A 202 -3.05 10.28 7.65
CA LEU A 202 -2.83 11.72 7.74
C LEU A 202 -1.83 12.14 6.67
N SER A 203 -2.12 13.21 5.94
CA SER A 203 -1.18 13.75 4.96
C SER A 203 -1.33 15.25 4.80
N PHE A 204 -0.22 15.98 4.96
CA PHE A 204 -0.17 17.41 4.66
C PHE A 204 0.04 17.64 3.17
N SER A 205 -0.67 18.63 2.63
CA SER A 205 -0.50 19.06 1.25
C SER A 205 0.92 19.59 1.03
N PRO A 206 1.51 19.33 -0.14
CA PRO A 206 2.78 19.95 -0.44
C PRO A 206 2.57 21.46 -0.56
N TYR A 207 3.38 22.24 0.18
CA TYR A 207 3.38 23.71 0.14
C TYR A 207 3.10 24.29 -1.26
N PRO A 208 2.20 25.27 -1.40
CA PRO A 208 1.77 25.78 -2.69
C PRO A 208 2.88 26.48 -3.48
N SER A 209 2.71 26.51 -4.81
CA SER A 209 3.52 27.25 -5.77
C SER A 209 3.44 28.76 -5.51
N LYS A 210 4.51 29.51 -5.81
CA LYS A 210 4.55 30.98 -5.71
C LYS A 210 3.34 31.61 -6.42
N GLY A 211 2.43 32.24 -5.68
CA GLY A 211 1.34 33.04 -6.27
C GLY A 211 0.14 33.25 -5.34
N ASP A 212 -0.28 32.20 -4.62
CA ASP A 212 -1.44 32.26 -3.72
C ASP A 212 -1.04 32.51 -2.27
N GLU A 213 -2.01 32.96 -1.46
CA GLU A 213 -1.84 33.00 0.00
C GLU A 213 -1.30 31.64 0.49
N PRO A 214 -0.29 31.62 1.36
CA PRO A 214 0.41 30.38 1.66
C PRO A 214 -0.42 29.57 2.65
N THR A 215 -1.35 28.78 2.11
CA THR A 215 -2.21 27.87 2.86
C THR A 215 -1.57 26.50 2.95
N LEU A 216 -1.91 25.77 4.00
CA LEU A 216 -1.52 24.37 4.19
C LEU A 216 -2.79 23.56 4.47
N THR A 217 -2.96 22.42 3.82
CA THR A 217 -4.13 21.56 4.01
C THR A 217 -3.69 20.24 4.61
N LEU A 218 -4.35 19.79 5.67
CA LEU A 218 -4.22 18.44 6.19
C LEU A 218 -5.38 17.60 5.67
N ALA A 219 -5.09 16.46 5.07
CA ALA A 219 -6.09 15.43 4.78
C ALA A 219 -6.05 14.36 5.88
N SER A 220 -7.22 13.95 6.38
CA SER A 220 -7.38 12.86 7.32
C SER A 220 -8.38 11.83 6.80
N GLY A 221 -7.93 10.57 6.65
CA GLY A 221 -8.77 9.43 6.26
C GLY A 221 -9.13 8.59 7.48
N GLY A 222 -10.42 8.32 7.67
CA GLY A 222 -10.92 7.57 8.81
C GLY A 222 -11.45 6.19 8.49
N GLN A 223 -11.55 5.37 9.54
CA GLN A 223 -12.22 4.07 9.51
C GLN A 223 -13.73 4.22 9.29
N ASP A 224 -14.27 5.42 9.54
CA ASP A 224 -15.63 5.85 9.21
C ASP A 224 -15.90 5.97 7.68
N GLY A 225 -14.89 5.74 6.84
CA GLY A 225 -15.02 5.78 5.38
C GLY A 225 -14.96 7.19 4.79
N TYR A 226 -14.79 8.21 5.63
CA TYR A 226 -14.75 9.60 5.21
C TYR A 226 -13.34 10.16 5.20
N ILE A 227 -13.11 11.12 4.30
CA ILE A 227 -11.89 11.94 4.29
C ILE A 227 -12.28 13.37 4.65
N ARG A 228 -11.54 13.98 5.57
CA ARG A 228 -11.75 15.38 5.98
C ARG A 228 -10.52 16.21 5.63
N LEU A 229 -10.76 17.40 5.12
CA LEU A 229 -9.72 18.39 4.86
C LEU A 229 -9.77 19.47 5.93
N TRP A 230 -8.60 19.82 6.44
CA TRP A 230 -8.41 20.86 7.45
C TRP A 230 -7.49 21.91 6.88
N LEU A 231 -7.96 23.14 6.83
CA LEU A 231 -7.26 24.25 6.22
C LEU A 231 -6.55 25.08 7.28
N ILE A 232 -5.27 25.35 7.03
CA ILE A 232 -4.38 26.10 7.91
C ILE A 232 -3.95 27.36 7.16
N LYS A 233 -4.27 28.52 7.73
CA LYS A 233 -3.97 29.83 7.14
C LYS A 233 -3.30 30.73 8.16
N PRO A 234 -2.32 31.57 7.74
CA PRO A 234 -1.85 32.66 8.58
C PRO A 234 -3.01 33.63 8.84
N ASN A 235 -3.32 33.88 10.10
CA ASN A 235 -4.34 34.85 10.49
C ASN A 235 -3.72 36.25 10.44
N THR A 236 -4.14 37.10 9.50
CA THR A 236 -3.85 38.53 9.55
C THR A 236 -4.84 39.17 10.51
N PRO A 237 -4.41 39.84 11.60
CA PRO A 237 -5.33 40.51 12.50
C PRO A 237 -6.17 41.50 11.69
N LYS A 238 -7.49 41.25 11.59
CA LYS A 238 -8.41 42.26 11.07
C LYS A 238 -8.31 43.48 12.00
N PRO A 239 -8.24 44.72 11.47
CA PRO A 239 -8.30 45.90 12.32
C PRO A 239 -9.57 45.82 13.15
N VAL A 240 -9.43 45.74 14.48
CA VAL A 240 -10.55 45.81 15.39
C VAL A 240 -11.08 47.24 15.31
N ASP A 241 -12.23 47.43 14.66
CA ASP A 241 -12.95 48.70 14.74
C ASP A 241 -13.59 48.74 16.14
N PRO A 242 -13.21 49.66 17.04
CA PRO A 242 -13.68 49.68 18.43
C PRO A 242 -15.20 49.96 18.58
N LYS A 243 -15.94 50.01 17.46
CA LYS A 243 -17.40 50.13 17.40
C LYS A 243 -18.12 48.90 16.83
N SER A 244 -17.42 47.85 16.35
CA SER A 244 -18.07 46.60 15.94
C SER A 244 -18.05 45.61 17.11
N THR A 245 -19.08 45.65 17.95
CA THR A 245 -19.53 44.44 18.64
C THR A 245 -20.13 43.55 17.55
N ASP A 246 -19.31 42.72 16.91
CA ASP A 246 -19.82 41.77 15.91
C ASP A 246 -20.64 40.71 16.68
N PRO A 247 -21.98 40.75 16.65
CA PRO A 247 -22.81 39.89 17.49
C PRO A 247 -22.77 38.43 17.01
N THR A 248 -22.08 38.16 15.90
CA THR A 248 -22.07 36.87 15.21
C THR A 248 -21.34 35.79 15.99
N ASP A 249 -20.22 36.08 16.66
CA ASP A 249 -19.45 35.04 17.36
C ASP A 249 -20.14 34.60 18.67
N GLU A 250 -20.73 35.53 19.42
CA GLU A 250 -21.54 35.18 20.60
C GLU A 250 -22.85 34.46 20.22
N LEU A 251 -23.46 34.83 19.08
CA LEU A 251 -24.65 34.15 18.56
C LEU A 251 -24.32 32.78 17.98
N LEU A 252 -23.17 32.59 17.31
CA LEU A 252 -22.70 31.28 16.86
C LEU A 252 -22.39 30.38 18.06
N ASP A 253 -21.65 30.89 19.05
CA ASP A 253 -21.36 30.14 20.28
C ASP A 253 -22.65 29.78 21.04
N ALA A 254 -23.64 30.68 21.08
CA ALA A 254 -24.93 30.42 21.70
C ALA A 254 -25.80 29.44 20.88
N PHE A 255 -25.72 29.48 19.55
CA PHE A 255 -26.41 28.57 18.65
C PHE A 255 -25.80 27.16 18.70
N GLU A 256 -24.48 27.04 18.78
CA GLU A 256 -23.79 25.76 18.97
C GLU A 256 -24.05 25.16 20.36
N ARG A 257 -24.20 26.00 21.40
CA ARG A 257 -24.64 25.53 22.73
C ARG A 257 -26.07 25.01 22.71
N SER A 258 -26.98 25.66 21.99
CA SER A 258 -28.38 25.21 21.91
C SER A 258 -28.54 23.91 21.11
N LEU A 259 -27.69 23.68 20.10
CA LEU A 259 -27.62 22.41 19.36
C LEU A 259 -27.09 21.24 20.19
N ASN A 260 -26.17 21.49 21.14
CA ASN A 260 -25.64 20.46 22.03
C ASN A 260 -26.57 20.11 23.22
N GLU A 261 -27.51 20.99 23.58
CA GLU A 261 -28.48 20.74 24.66
C GLU A 261 -29.67 19.87 24.23
N VAL A 262 -29.97 19.80 22.94
CA VAL A 262 -31.03 18.93 22.42
C VAL A 262 -30.45 17.54 22.15
N GLY A 263 -30.38 16.73 23.20
CA GLY A 263 -29.94 15.33 23.14
C GLY A 263 -30.86 14.47 22.28
N LEU A 264 -30.61 14.46 20.97
CA LEU A 264 -31.20 13.51 20.03
C LEU A 264 -30.09 12.57 19.56
N ASP A 265 -30.24 11.29 19.89
CA ASP A 265 -29.46 10.14 19.43
C ASP A 265 -29.69 9.89 17.91
N GLU A 266 -29.43 10.89 17.07
CA GLU A 266 -29.48 10.77 15.60
C GLU A 266 -28.04 10.69 15.02
N PRO A 267 -27.79 9.82 14.03
CA PRO A 267 -26.52 9.73 13.34
C PRO A 267 -26.35 10.95 12.41
N GLY A 268 -25.73 12.00 12.94
CA GLY A 268 -25.54 13.25 12.20
C GLY A 268 -24.95 14.35 13.06
N ARG A 269 -23.93 14.02 13.88
CA ARG A 269 -23.24 15.01 14.72
C ARG A 269 -22.73 16.14 13.81
N GLN A 270 -23.36 17.30 13.90
CA GLN A 270 -23.06 18.45 13.05
C GLN A 270 -21.57 18.79 13.20
N LEU A 271 -20.82 18.75 12.09
CA LEU A 271 -19.38 19.03 12.09
C LEU A 271 -19.16 20.44 12.65
N SER A 272 -18.51 20.55 13.80
CA SER A 272 -18.20 21.85 14.40
C SER A 272 -17.27 22.60 13.45
N MET A 273 -17.71 23.76 12.98
CA MET A 273 -16.93 24.66 12.13
C MET A 273 -15.94 25.51 12.95
N ARG A 274 -15.66 25.11 14.19
CA ARG A 274 -14.87 25.89 15.15
C ARG A 274 -13.47 26.14 14.60
N GLU A 275 -13.18 27.42 14.41
CA GLU A 275 -11.85 27.89 14.03
C GLU A 275 -10.92 27.81 15.25
N HIS A 276 -9.86 27.02 15.12
CA HIS A 276 -8.85 26.89 16.16
C HIS A 276 -7.70 27.84 15.86
N VAL A 277 -7.43 28.77 16.77
CA VAL A 277 -6.37 29.77 16.61
C VAL A 277 -5.19 29.41 17.51
N PHE A 278 -3.98 29.40 16.94
CA PHE A 278 -2.75 29.18 17.69
C PHE A 278 -1.64 30.10 17.18
N SER A 279 -0.62 30.35 18.01
CA SER A 279 0.47 31.27 17.69
C SER A 279 1.82 30.55 17.73
N VAL A 280 2.69 30.89 16.79
CA VAL A 280 4.05 30.32 16.70
C VAL A 280 5.06 31.42 16.47
N ARG A 281 6.30 31.24 16.93
CA ARG A 281 7.38 32.19 16.64
C ARG A 281 7.69 32.15 15.13
N GLY A 282 7.59 33.31 14.47
CA GLY A 282 7.97 33.50 13.08
C GLY A 282 9.49 33.53 12.89
N SER A 283 9.92 33.53 11.63
CA SER A 283 11.34 33.57 11.25
C SER A 283 12.10 34.80 11.73
N GLU A 284 11.38 35.92 11.94
CA GLU A 284 11.93 37.20 12.44
C GLU A 284 11.72 37.39 13.96
N GLY A 285 11.28 36.35 14.67
CA GLY A 285 11.01 36.38 16.12
C GLY A 285 9.65 36.95 16.52
N GLN A 286 8.90 37.57 15.60
CA GLN A 286 7.51 38.00 15.83
C GLN A 286 6.55 36.81 15.85
N PRO A 287 5.52 36.80 16.73
CA PRO A 287 4.52 35.75 16.73
C PRO A 287 3.67 35.83 15.46
N VAL A 288 3.55 34.71 14.75
CA VAL A 288 2.62 34.52 13.63
C VAL A 288 1.47 33.68 14.16
N THR A 289 0.26 34.23 14.05
CA THR A 289 -0.97 33.53 14.40
C THR A 289 -1.48 32.75 13.20
N TYR A 290 -1.94 31.53 13.42
CA TYR A 290 -2.57 30.70 12.41
C TYR A 290 -3.98 30.37 12.86
N SER A 291 -4.88 30.24 11.89
CA SER A 291 -6.14 29.56 12.09
C SER A 291 -6.13 28.20 11.41
N LEU A 292 -6.80 27.26 12.05
CA LEU A 292 -6.99 25.90 11.60
C LEU A 292 -8.45 25.53 11.76
N ALA A 293 -9.09 25.22 10.64
CA ALA A 293 -10.52 24.93 10.60
C ALA A 293 -10.81 23.77 9.65
N PHE A 294 -11.97 23.13 9.85
CA PHE A 294 -12.53 22.20 8.90
C PHE A 294 -12.86 22.91 7.57
N ASP A 295 -12.52 22.28 6.43
CA ASP A 295 -12.67 22.87 5.09
C ASP A 295 -13.62 22.06 4.20
N ALA A 296 -13.40 20.74 4.09
CA ALA A 296 -14.21 19.89 3.22
C ALA A 296 -14.37 18.46 3.73
N LEU A 297 -15.54 17.86 3.46
CA LEU A 297 -15.83 16.45 3.64
C LEU A 297 -15.86 15.76 2.27
N LEU A 298 -15.06 14.72 2.11
CA LEU A 298 -14.99 13.93 0.88
C LEU A 298 -15.70 12.60 1.14
N VAL A 299 -16.75 12.34 0.36
CA VAL A 299 -17.64 11.18 0.48
C VAL A 299 -17.59 10.38 -0.82
N GLY A 300 -17.32 9.08 -0.72
CA GLY A 300 -17.32 8.18 -1.88
C GLY A 300 -16.75 6.78 -1.63
N HIS A 301 -15.94 6.61 -0.58
CA HIS A 301 -15.57 5.28 -0.11
C HIS A 301 -16.70 4.65 0.70
N GLU A 302 -16.84 3.32 0.59
CA GLU A 302 -17.87 2.53 1.27
C GLU A 302 -17.34 1.79 2.50
N ALA A 303 -16.04 1.89 2.76
CA ALA A 303 -15.35 1.28 3.89
C ALA A 303 -14.15 2.12 4.33
N SER A 304 -13.50 1.68 5.42
CA SER A 304 -12.32 2.30 6.03
C SER A 304 -11.29 2.79 5.01
N VAL A 305 -10.95 4.07 5.10
CA VAL A 305 -9.88 4.71 4.33
C VAL A 305 -8.54 4.40 4.99
N ASN A 306 -7.69 3.65 4.29
CA ASN A 306 -6.44 3.12 4.85
C ASN A 306 -5.24 4.04 4.60
N SER A 307 -5.22 4.76 3.47
CA SER A 307 -4.14 5.70 3.15
C SER A 307 -4.66 6.92 2.40
N VAL A 308 -4.01 8.07 2.60
CA VAL A 308 -4.22 9.30 1.83
C VAL A 308 -2.88 9.90 1.44
N SER A 309 -2.74 10.35 0.19
CA SER A 309 -1.49 10.95 -0.32
C SER A 309 -1.78 12.06 -1.31
N TRP A 310 -1.22 13.23 -1.07
CA TRP A 310 -1.26 14.34 -2.01
C TRP A 310 -0.39 14.07 -3.24
N LYS A 311 -0.83 14.57 -4.39
CA LYS A 311 -0.06 14.56 -5.64
C LYS A 311 1.22 15.41 -5.47
N PRO A 312 2.39 14.93 -5.94
CA PRO A 312 3.64 15.70 -5.89
C PRO A 312 3.56 17.05 -6.62
N ARG A 313 4.45 18.00 -6.26
CA ARG A 313 4.48 19.42 -6.71
C ARG A 313 4.80 19.64 -8.20
N SER A 314 3.95 19.16 -9.10
CA SER A 314 4.03 19.49 -10.52
C SER A 314 2.70 19.98 -11.11
N SER A 315 1.62 19.93 -10.33
CA SER A 315 0.26 20.28 -10.77
C SER A 315 -0.13 21.65 -10.23
N THR A 316 -0.86 22.42 -11.04
CA THR A 316 -1.51 23.66 -10.60
C THR A 316 -2.72 23.38 -9.73
N THR A 317 -3.42 22.26 -9.96
CA THR A 317 -4.56 21.82 -9.15
C THR A 317 -4.14 20.82 -8.07
N PRO A 318 -4.59 20.99 -6.82
CA PRO A 318 -4.30 20.05 -5.75
C PRO A 318 -5.13 18.79 -5.95
N GLN A 319 -4.46 17.64 -6.07
CA GLN A 319 -5.10 16.33 -6.16
C GLN A 319 -4.72 15.46 -4.97
N LEU A 320 -5.70 14.74 -4.43
CA LEU A 320 -5.52 13.79 -3.33
C LEU A 320 -5.83 12.38 -3.83
N LEU A 321 -4.97 11.41 -3.52
CA LEU A 321 -5.23 9.99 -3.74
C LEU A 321 -5.61 9.35 -2.41
N SER A 322 -6.64 8.53 -2.41
CA SER A 322 -7.02 7.70 -1.26
C SER A 322 -7.16 6.23 -1.63
N SER A 323 -6.93 5.37 -0.65
CA SER A 323 -7.17 3.92 -0.77
C SER A 323 -8.11 3.42 0.32
N SER A 324 -8.99 2.49 0.00
CA SER A 324 -9.91 1.91 0.97
C SER A 324 -9.98 0.39 0.90
N THR A 325 -10.48 -0.17 2.00
CA THR A 325 -10.84 -1.59 2.15
C THR A 325 -11.98 -1.98 1.21
N ASP A 326 -12.71 -1.03 0.63
CA ASP A 326 -13.76 -1.23 -0.39
C ASP A 326 -13.23 -1.65 -1.77
N ALA A 327 -11.94 -2.00 -1.87
CA ALA A 327 -11.25 -2.34 -3.10
C ALA A 327 -11.18 -1.21 -4.14
N SER A 328 -11.31 0.05 -3.72
CA SER A 328 -11.15 1.21 -4.59
C SER A 328 -10.01 2.15 -4.20
N LEU A 329 -9.43 2.76 -5.22
CA LEU A 329 -8.61 3.97 -5.11
C LEU A 329 -9.37 5.13 -5.73
N ILE A 330 -9.34 6.31 -5.11
CA ILE A 330 -10.02 7.50 -5.64
C ILE A 330 -9.02 8.65 -5.74
N ILE A 331 -9.00 9.33 -6.90
CA ILE A 331 -8.38 10.65 -7.05
C ILE A 331 -9.46 11.70 -6.85
N TRP A 332 -9.17 12.64 -5.96
CA TRP A 332 -10.02 13.77 -5.61
C TRP A 332 -9.40 15.07 -6.10
N GLU A 333 -10.23 15.98 -6.58
CA GLU A 333 -9.83 17.30 -7.06
C GLU A 333 -10.91 18.34 -6.67
N PRO A 334 -10.55 19.59 -6.36
CA PRO A 334 -11.53 20.65 -6.19
C PRO A 334 -12.20 20.96 -7.53
N ILE A 335 -13.53 20.95 -7.55
CA ILE A 335 -14.34 21.32 -8.72
C ILE A 335 -14.36 22.84 -8.89
N ASP A 336 -14.26 23.59 -7.78
CA ASP A 336 -14.17 25.05 -7.74
C ASP A 336 -13.03 25.47 -6.80
N SER A 337 -12.39 26.61 -7.07
CA SER A 337 -11.19 27.09 -6.39
C SER A 337 -11.47 28.08 -5.25
N GLY A 338 -12.73 28.23 -4.83
CA GLY A 338 -13.15 29.11 -3.73
C GLY A 338 -12.90 28.54 -2.32
N ALA A 339 -13.04 29.38 -1.28
CA ALA A 339 -13.13 28.90 0.10
C ALA A 339 -14.41 28.07 0.27
N GLY A 340 -14.30 26.86 0.84
CA GLY A 340 -15.39 25.88 0.80
C GLY A 340 -15.49 25.14 -0.54
N ALA A 341 -14.35 24.94 -1.21
CA ALA A 341 -14.24 24.20 -2.47
C ALA A 341 -14.97 22.85 -2.37
N ILE A 342 -15.86 22.59 -3.32
CA ILE A 342 -16.50 21.27 -3.46
C ILE A 342 -15.48 20.32 -4.08
N TRP A 343 -15.16 19.23 -3.38
CA TRP A 343 -14.26 18.20 -3.87
C TRP A 343 -15.05 17.11 -4.60
N GLY A 344 -14.59 16.76 -5.80
CA GLY A 344 -15.16 15.70 -6.62
C GLY A 344 -14.21 14.52 -6.74
N SER A 345 -14.78 13.31 -6.84
CA SER A 345 -14.06 12.12 -7.30
C SER A 345 -13.89 12.20 -8.82
N VAL A 346 -12.68 12.51 -9.29
CA VAL A 346 -12.39 12.64 -10.73
C VAL A 346 -12.06 11.30 -11.38
N GLN A 347 -11.50 10.36 -10.63
CA GLN A 347 -11.20 9.01 -11.14
C GLN A 347 -11.26 8.00 -10.00
N ARG A 348 -11.95 6.88 -10.24
CA ARG A 348 -11.97 5.71 -9.36
C ARG A 348 -11.28 4.54 -10.06
N PHE A 349 -10.50 3.78 -9.31
CA PHE A 349 -9.79 2.58 -9.77
C PHE A 349 -10.13 1.40 -8.87
N GLY A 350 -9.81 0.19 -9.34
CA GLY A 350 -10.11 -1.05 -8.64
C GLY A 350 -11.44 -1.66 -9.05
N ASP A 351 -11.86 -2.69 -8.31
CA ASP A 351 -12.96 -3.55 -8.70
C ASP A 351 -14.22 -3.11 -7.94
N VAL A 352 -14.83 -2.02 -8.40
CA VAL A 352 -15.97 -1.36 -7.72
C VAL A 352 -17.15 -2.34 -7.58
N GLY A 353 -17.63 -2.55 -6.35
CA GLY A 353 -18.80 -3.39 -6.06
C GLY A 353 -18.55 -4.91 -6.00
N GLY A 354 -17.30 -5.35 -6.14
CA GLY A 354 -16.92 -6.76 -6.06
C GLY A 354 -16.55 -7.22 -4.65
N GLN A 355 -17.23 -8.25 -4.13
CA GLN A 355 -16.77 -9.05 -2.97
C GLN A 355 -15.50 -9.83 -3.34
N ARG A 356 -14.34 -9.16 -3.46
CA ARG A 356 -13.08 -9.83 -3.81
C ARG A 356 -11.90 -9.30 -2.97
N ALA A 357 -11.37 -10.19 -2.15
CA ALA A 357 -10.04 -10.19 -1.52
C ALA A 357 -9.52 -8.87 -0.88
N GLY A 358 -10.19 -8.38 0.16
CA GLY A 358 -9.57 -7.55 1.21
C GLY A 358 -9.18 -6.12 0.88
N GLY A 359 -9.50 -5.63 -0.32
CA GLY A 359 -9.35 -4.23 -0.73
C GLY A 359 -7.90 -3.72 -0.79
N PHE A 360 -7.75 -2.40 -0.98
CA PHE A 360 -6.44 -1.76 -0.99
C PHE A 360 -5.99 -1.43 0.44
N VAL A 361 -4.78 -1.87 0.76
CA VAL A 361 -4.15 -1.59 2.06
C VAL A 361 -3.46 -0.23 2.04
N GLY A 362 -2.81 0.13 0.94
CA GLY A 362 -2.17 1.43 0.78
C GLY A 362 -2.01 1.84 -0.68
N SER A 363 -1.63 3.10 -0.88
CA SER A 363 -1.44 3.70 -2.21
C SER A 363 -0.35 4.76 -2.21
N LEU A 364 0.20 5.05 -3.39
CA LEU A 364 1.10 6.17 -3.62
C LEU A 364 0.96 6.74 -5.03
N TRP A 365 1.32 8.02 -5.15
CA TRP A 365 1.70 8.61 -6.42
C TRP A 365 3.11 8.17 -6.79
N LEU A 366 3.29 7.61 -7.99
CA LEU A 366 4.61 7.30 -8.53
C LEU A 366 5.24 8.53 -9.21
N ASN A 367 4.39 9.31 -9.88
CA ASN A 367 4.69 10.62 -10.43
C ASN A 367 3.35 11.34 -10.68
N SER A 368 3.36 12.45 -11.42
CA SER A 368 2.14 13.24 -11.66
C SER A 368 1.13 12.57 -12.60
N ALA A 369 1.51 11.52 -13.31
CA ALA A 369 0.69 10.80 -14.30
C ALA A 369 0.57 9.31 -13.95
N GLU A 370 1.07 8.88 -12.80
CA GLU A 370 1.05 7.48 -12.41
C GLU A 370 0.79 7.30 -10.93
N ILE A 371 -0.03 6.31 -10.62
CA ILE A 371 -0.36 5.88 -9.27
C ILE A 371 -0.15 4.38 -9.13
N ALA A 372 0.05 3.94 -7.91
CA ALA A 372 0.08 2.52 -7.58
C ALA A 372 -0.62 2.28 -6.23
N GLY A 373 -1.21 1.10 -6.09
CA GLY A 373 -1.78 0.62 -4.84
C GLY A 373 -1.40 -0.83 -4.62
N TRP A 374 -1.42 -1.26 -3.36
CA TRP A 374 -1.21 -2.67 -3.01
C TRP A 374 -2.40 -3.21 -2.22
N GLY A 375 -2.81 -4.42 -2.59
CA GLY A 375 -3.97 -5.09 -2.02
C GLY A 375 -3.68 -5.88 -0.75
N TRP A 376 -4.71 -6.49 -0.18
CA TRP A 376 -4.57 -7.38 0.98
C TRP A 376 -3.63 -8.56 0.72
N HIS A 377 -3.55 -9.10 -0.50
CA HIS A 377 -2.58 -10.15 -0.85
C HIS A 377 -1.18 -9.60 -1.21
N GLY A 378 -0.91 -8.32 -0.94
CA GLY A 378 0.40 -7.68 -1.04
C GLY A 378 0.89 -7.36 -2.46
N SER A 379 0.18 -7.81 -3.50
CA SER A 379 0.53 -7.49 -4.88
C SER A 379 0.24 -6.03 -5.21
N TRP A 380 1.02 -5.49 -6.14
CA TRP A 380 0.83 -4.16 -6.67
C TRP A 380 -0.16 -4.14 -7.84
N ARG A 381 -0.90 -3.04 -7.94
CA ARG A 381 -1.60 -2.60 -9.15
C ARG A 381 -1.14 -1.19 -9.48
N ARG A 382 -0.99 -0.87 -10.76
CA ARG A 382 -0.41 0.39 -11.24
C ARG A 382 -1.23 0.93 -12.40
N TRP A 383 -1.51 2.23 -12.37
CA TRP A 383 -2.22 2.91 -13.45
C TRP A 383 -1.40 4.09 -13.97
N ARG A 384 -1.45 4.29 -15.28
CA ARG A 384 -0.82 5.40 -15.97
C ARG A 384 -1.86 6.18 -16.76
N ARG A 385 -1.81 7.50 -16.61
CA ARG A 385 -2.57 8.46 -17.39
C ARG A 385 -1.89 8.68 -18.74
N SER A 386 -2.66 8.62 -19.83
CA SER A 386 -2.18 8.97 -21.15
C SER A 386 -1.85 10.46 -21.25
N SER A 387 -0.91 10.80 -22.13
CA SER A 387 -0.52 12.18 -22.42
C SER A 387 -1.40 12.86 -23.48
N ASN A 388 -2.46 12.20 -23.93
CA ASN A 388 -3.38 12.73 -24.94
C ASN A 388 -4.44 13.65 -24.30
N GLU A 389 -5.17 14.39 -25.14
CA GLU A 389 -6.19 15.36 -24.70
C GLU A 389 -7.33 14.74 -23.87
N GLN A 390 -7.50 13.42 -23.91
CA GLN A 390 -8.57 12.69 -23.22
C GLN A 390 -8.19 12.23 -21.81
N GLU A 391 -6.93 12.39 -21.38
CA GLU A 391 -6.44 12.03 -20.03
C GLU A 391 -6.89 10.64 -19.51
N VAL A 392 -6.92 9.64 -20.38
CA VAL A 392 -7.40 8.28 -20.06
C VAL A 392 -6.41 7.54 -19.17
N TRP A 393 -6.90 6.92 -18.10
CA TRP A 393 -6.11 6.04 -17.25
C TRP A 393 -6.18 4.58 -17.73
N SER A 394 -5.03 3.91 -17.74
CA SER A 394 -4.93 2.49 -18.08
C SER A 394 -4.07 1.73 -17.05
N GLU A 395 -4.48 0.51 -16.72
CA GLU A 395 -3.68 -0.39 -15.88
C GLU A 395 -2.46 -0.89 -16.64
N ILE A 396 -1.31 -0.95 -15.96
CA ILE A 396 -0.03 -1.42 -16.49
C ILE A 396 0.61 -2.40 -15.50
N ASN A 397 1.55 -3.21 -16.00
CA ASN A 397 2.20 -4.24 -15.19
C ASN A 397 2.88 -3.65 -13.94
N ALA A 398 2.74 -4.39 -12.84
CA ALA A 398 3.32 -4.06 -11.55
C ALA A 398 3.91 -5.32 -10.90
N PRO A 399 4.84 -5.18 -9.95
CA PRO A 399 5.43 -6.33 -9.27
C PRO A 399 4.41 -7.13 -8.47
N THR A 400 4.56 -8.45 -8.50
CA THR A 400 3.79 -9.37 -7.67
C THR A 400 4.72 -10.25 -6.83
N GLY A 401 4.15 -10.86 -5.79
CA GLY A 401 4.83 -11.88 -5.01
C GLY A 401 4.00 -12.37 -3.83
N HIS A 402 4.51 -13.38 -3.15
CA HIS A 402 3.86 -13.94 -1.97
C HIS A 402 4.00 -13.02 -0.76
N TYR A 403 2.87 -12.70 -0.10
CA TYR A 403 2.87 -11.90 1.14
C TYR A 403 3.20 -12.71 2.39
N GLY A 404 3.17 -14.04 2.29
CA GLY A 404 3.54 -14.97 3.34
C GLY A 404 4.81 -15.76 3.00
N PRO A 405 5.40 -16.46 3.98
CA PRO A 405 6.58 -17.30 3.77
C PRO A 405 6.40 -18.31 2.64
N VAL A 406 7.33 -18.29 1.67
CA VAL A 406 7.42 -19.31 0.62
C VAL A 406 7.96 -20.60 1.22
N ARG A 407 7.27 -21.73 0.97
CA ARG A 407 7.57 -23.04 1.57
C ARG A 407 8.10 -24.05 0.58
N GLY A 408 7.57 -24.05 -0.64
CA GLY A 408 7.95 -24.97 -1.70
C GLY A 408 8.24 -24.23 -3.00
N LEU A 409 9.16 -24.79 -3.78
CA LEU A 409 9.52 -24.34 -5.11
C LEU A 409 9.81 -25.57 -5.98
N ALA A 410 9.21 -25.63 -7.17
CA ALA A 410 9.50 -26.68 -8.14
C ALA A 410 9.61 -26.10 -9.55
N TRP A 411 10.70 -26.44 -10.24
CA TRP A 411 10.83 -26.16 -11.67
C TRP A 411 9.91 -27.07 -12.47
N SER A 412 9.36 -26.55 -13.57
CA SER A 412 8.79 -27.40 -14.61
C SER A 412 9.86 -28.38 -15.09
N PRO A 413 9.51 -29.64 -15.43
CA PRO A 413 10.49 -30.62 -15.89
C PRO A 413 11.35 -30.17 -17.09
N GLY A 414 10.83 -29.28 -17.95
CA GLY A 414 11.57 -28.68 -19.07
C GLY A 414 12.31 -27.37 -18.73
N GLY A 415 12.17 -26.86 -17.50
CA GLY A 415 12.82 -25.62 -17.04
C GLY A 415 12.22 -24.33 -17.57
N GLU A 416 11.04 -24.38 -18.18
CA GLU A 416 10.37 -23.23 -18.80
C GLU A 416 9.76 -22.26 -17.77
N TYR A 417 9.29 -22.76 -16.63
CA TYR A 417 8.73 -21.93 -15.55
C TYR A 417 8.89 -22.63 -14.19
N ILE A 418 8.59 -21.90 -13.12
CA ILE A 418 8.67 -22.38 -11.74
C ILE A 418 7.33 -22.21 -11.05
N VAL A 419 6.93 -23.16 -10.21
CA VAL A 419 5.81 -23.02 -9.28
C VAL A 419 6.33 -22.77 -7.87
N SER A 420 5.70 -21.85 -7.16
CA SER A 420 5.94 -21.56 -5.75
C SER A 420 4.70 -21.81 -4.90
N THR A 421 4.88 -22.25 -3.66
CA THR A 421 3.82 -22.36 -2.65
C THR A 421 4.13 -21.52 -1.43
N SER A 422 3.10 -21.00 -0.78
CA SER A 422 3.27 -20.14 0.37
C SER A 422 2.15 -20.30 1.39
N TYR A 423 2.47 -19.93 2.63
CA TYR A 423 1.49 -19.68 3.69
C TYR A 423 0.56 -18.51 3.38
N ASP A 424 0.82 -17.80 2.29
CA ASP A 424 -0.11 -16.84 1.71
C ASP A 424 -1.36 -17.50 1.07
N GLN A 425 -1.42 -18.84 1.11
CA GLN A 425 -2.50 -19.73 0.65
C GLN A 425 -2.64 -19.80 -0.87
N THR A 426 -1.61 -19.37 -1.60
CA THR A 426 -1.58 -19.45 -3.07
C THR A 426 -0.44 -20.31 -3.59
N THR A 427 -0.67 -20.99 -4.70
CA THR A 427 0.39 -21.44 -5.59
C THR A 427 0.57 -20.38 -6.67
N ARG A 428 1.80 -20.07 -7.07
CA ARG A 428 2.07 -19.10 -8.16
C ARG A 428 3.04 -19.68 -9.17
N ILE A 429 2.76 -19.50 -10.46
CA ILE A 429 3.66 -19.87 -11.55
C ILE A 429 4.36 -18.62 -12.05
N HIS A 430 5.69 -18.70 -12.19
CA HIS A 430 6.53 -17.61 -12.70
C HIS A 430 7.33 -18.08 -13.89
N GLY A 431 7.44 -17.26 -14.92
CA GLY A 431 8.20 -17.61 -16.12
C GLY A 431 8.63 -16.40 -16.95
N PRO A 432 9.52 -16.62 -17.93
CA PRO A 432 9.98 -15.58 -18.83
C PRO A 432 8.90 -15.18 -19.84
N VAL A 433 8.87 -13.92 -20.24
CA VAL A 433 7.95 -13.34 -21.22
C VAL A 433 8.74 -12.53 -22.25
N GLY A 434 8.42 -12.75 -23.53
CA GLY A 434 8.85 -11.95 -24.67
C GLY A 434 10.35 -12.01 -25.02
N GLY A 435 10.71 -11.42 -26.17
CA GLY A 435 12.09 -11.37 -26.69
C GLY A 435 13.10 -10.63 -25.79
N SER A 436 12.63 -9.85 -24.79
CA SER A 436 13.46 -9.20 -23.77
C SER A 436 13.71 -10.09 -22.53
N ARG A 437 13.12 -11.29 -22.46
CA ARG A 437 13.27 -12.31 -21.38
C ARG A 437 13.13 -11.74 -19.96
N THR A 438 12.09 -10.94 -19.73
CA THR A 438 11.70 -10.52 -18.37
C THR A 438 10.84 -11.59 -17.70
N TRP A 439 10.87 -11.69 -16.37
CA TRP A 439 10.12 -12.70 -15.62
C TRP A 439 8.91 -12.09 -14.95
N HIS A 440 7.79 -12.80 -15.00
CA HIS A 440 6.50 -12.37 -14.45
C HIS A 440 5.75 -13.54 -13.84
N GLU A 441 4.80 -13.23 -12.96
CA GLU A 441 3.80 -14.21 -12.51
C GLU A 441 2.82 -14.47 -13.68
N LEU A 442 2.63 -15.73 -14.02
CA LEU A 442 1.85 -16.17 -15.18
C LEU A 442 0.49 -16.75 -14.78
N ALA A 443 0.39 -17.32 -13.56
CA ALA A 443 -0.85 -17.90 -13.06
C ALA A 443 -0.84 -18.11 -11.55
N ARG A 444 -2.05 -18.24 -10.97
CA ARG A 444 -2.31 -18.77 -9.63
C ARG A 444 -3.09 -20.08 -9.72
N PRO A 445 -2.45 -21.24 -9.93
CA PRO A 445 -3.17 -22.51 -10.11
C PRO A 445 -4.18 -22.82 -9.00
N GLN A 446 -3.83 -22.52 -7.75
CA GLN A 446 -4.64 -22.73 -6.57
C GLN A 446 -4.62 -21.48 -5.67
N VAL A 447 -5.82 -21.02 -5.31
CA VAL A 447 -6.07 -20.14 -4.17
C VAL A 447 -6.85 -20.96 -3.16
N HIS A 448 -6.27 -21.19 -1.99
CA HIS A 448 -6.79 -22.09 -0.97
C HIS A 448 -7.25 -21.33 0.28
N GLY A 449 -7.80 -22.05 1.25
CA GLY A 449 -8.10 -21.53 2.59
C GLY A 449 -7.14 -22.00 3.68
N TYR A 450 -6.17 -22.86 3.33
CA TYR A 450 -5.15 -23.37 4.24
C TYR A 450 -3.77 -23.05 3.68
N ASP A 451 -2.81 -22.92 4.61
CA ASP A 451 -1.43 -22.61 4.31
C ASP A 451 -0.80 -23.72 3.46
N LEU A 452 -0.24 -23.36 2.30
CA LEU A 452 0.35 -24.32 1.38
C LEU A 452 1.77 -24.67 1.82
N THR A 453 2.07 -25.95 1.83
CA THR A 453 3.35 -26.47 2.31
C THR A 453 4.29 -26.80 1.17
N ASP A 454 3.79 -27.33 0.05
CA ASP A 454 4.63 -27.83 -1.05
C ASP A 454 3.83 -28.02 -2.35
N ALA A 455 4.51 -28.03 -3.50
CA ALA A 455 3.91 -28.40 -4.78
C ALA A 455 4.96 -28.88 -5.78
N ALA A 456 4.56 -29.78 -6.66
CA ALA A 456 5.42 -30.34 -7.70
C ALA A 456 4.63 -30.69 -8.96
N PHE A 457 5.31 -30.68 -10.10
CA PHE A 457 4.74 -31.12 -11.37
C PHE A 457 4.67 -32.64 -11.45
N VAL A 458 3.57 -33.15 -11.99
CA VAL A 458 3.32 -34.58 -12.24
C VAL A 458 2.93 -34.82 -13.69
N GLY A 459 3.12 -36.04 -14.18
CA GLY A 459 2.78 -36.38 -15.56
C GLY A 459 3.64 -35.67 -16.63
N PRO A 460 3.29 -35.83 -17.92
CA PRO A 460 4.04 -35.24 -19.02
C PRO A 460 3.76 -33.73 -19.17
N GLY A 461 4.76 -32.98 -19.68
CA GLY A 461 4.55 -31.64 -20.23
C GLY A 461 4.40 -30.50 -19.23
N ALA A 462 4.65 -30.70 -17.93
CA ALA A 462 4.53 -29.67 -16.89
C ALA A 462 3.12 -29.05 -16.71
N LEU A 463 2.09 -29.68 -17.27
CA LEU A 463 0.72 -29.14 -17.30
C LEU A 463 -0.19 -29.76 -16.24
N ARG A 464 0.38 -30.45 -15.25
CA ARG A 464 -0.34 -30.99 -14.10
C ARG A 464 0.50 -30.78 -12.84
N LEU A 465 -0.16 -30.32 -11.79
CA LEU A 465 0.44 -29.98 -10.50
C LEU A 465 -0.17 -30.84 -9.40
N VAL A 466 0.63 -31.32 -8.47
CA VAL A 466 0.16 -31.79 -7.16
C VAL A 466 0.61 -30.79 -6.09
N SER A 467 -0.28 -30.44 -5.17
CA SER A 467 0.01 -29.56 -4.04
C SER A 467 -0.37 -30.20 -2.71
N SER A 468 0.31 -29.77 -1.65
CA SER A 468 -0.04 -30.06 -0.26
C SER A 468 -0.24 -28.77 0.53
N ALA A 469 -1.15 -28.81 1.49
CA ALA A 469 -1.41 -27.74 2.44
C ALA A 469 -1.39 -28.29 3.88
N GLU A 470 -1.66 -27.44 4.86
CA GLU A 470 -2.05 -27.84 6.22
C GLU A 470 -3.45 -28.48 6.23
N GLU A 471 -3.62 -29.50 5.39
CA GLU A 471 -4.79 -30.34 5.25
C GLU A 471 -4.35 -31.80 5.05
N LYS A 472 -5.27 -32.76 5.22
CA LYS A 472 -4.95 -34.20 5.17
C LYS A 472 -4.85 -34.77 3.75
N ILE A 473 -5.13 -33.95 2.74
CA ILE A 473 -5.39 -34.34 1.36
C ILE A 473 -4.36 -33.64 0.48
N ALA A 474 -3.77 -34.37 -0.46
CA ALA A 474 -3.03 -33.74 -1.56
C ALA A 474 -3.99 -33.52 -2.73
N ARG A 475 -3.87 -32.38 -3.41
CA ARG A 475 -4.76 -31.99 -4.51
C ARG A 475 -4.01 -31.96 -5.82
N VAL A 476 -4.67 -32.42 -6.88
CA VAL A 476 -4.11 -32.47 -8.23
C VAL A 476 -4.89 -31.51 -9.13
N PHE A 477 -4.15 -30.71 -9.89
CA PHE A 477 -4.68 -29.68 -10.78
C PHE A 477 -4.15 -29.87 -12.18
N ASP A 478 -5.01 -29.71 -13.18
CA ASP A 478 -4.61 -29.69 -14.59
C ASP A 478 -4.62 -28.28 -15.14
N ALA A 479 -3.62 -27.90 -15.92
CA ALA A 479 -3.58 -26.60 -16.58
C ALA A 479 -4.74 -26.45 -17.56
N PRO A 480 -5.49 -25.34 -17.52
CA PRO A 480 -6.55 -25.08 -18.47
C PRO A 480 -6.01 -24.65 -19.83
N LYS A 481 -6.88 -24.68 -20.83
CA LYS A 481 -6.60 -24.23 -22.20
C LYS A 481 -6.17 -22.76 -22.25
N SER A 482 -6.78 -21.89 -21.43
CA SER A 482 -6.40 -20.48 -21.32
C SER A 482 -4.94 -20.29 -20.92
N PHE A 483 -4.47 -21.06 -19.94
CA PHE A 483 -3.07 -21.01 -19.49
C PHE A 483 -2.12 -21.43 -20.61
N VAL A 484 -2.39 -22.56 -21.28
CA VAL A 484 -1.58 -23.07 -22.40
C VAL A 484 -1.43 -22.02 -23.50
N ARG A 485 -2.54 -21.38 -23.90
CA ARG A 485 -2.53 -20.31 -24.90
C ARG A 485 -1.73 -19.10 -24.44
N ALA A 486 -1.89 -18.70 -23.18
CA ALA A 486 -1.20 -17.56 -22.60
C ALA A 486 0.32 -17.76 -22.59
N VAL A 487 0.82 -18.89 -22.11
CA VAL A 487 2.27 -19.14 -22.05
C VAL A 487 2.89 -19.28 -23.45
N ARG A 488 2.11 -19.74 -24.44
CA ARG A 488 2.53 -19.76 -25.85
C ARG A 488 2.60 -18.35 -26.45
N SER A 489 1.55 -17.53 -26.27
CA SER A 489 1.50 -16.17 -26.84
C SER A 489 2.53 -15.23 -26.19
N LEU A 490 2.81 -15.42 -24.90
CA LEU A 490 3.84 -14.69 -24.17
C LEU A 490 5.27 -15.16 -24.52
N GLY A 491 5.41 -16.23 -25.30
CA GLY A 491 6.71 -16.78 -25.69
C GLY A 491 7.47 -17.45 -24.54
N THR A 492 6.78 -17.81 -23.46
CA THR A 492 7.34 -18.54 -22.31
C THR A 492 7.72 -19.96 -22.69
N VAL A 493 6.87 -20.61 -23.50
CA VAL A 493 7.05 -22.00 -23.94
C VAL A 493 6.92 -22.12 -25.46
N GLN A 494 7.68 -23.05 -26.05
CA GLN A 494 7.58 -23.42 -27.47
C GLN A 494 7.18 -24.89 -27.59
N TRP A 495 5.98 -25.23 -27.13
CA TRP A 495 5.45 -26.59 -27.27
C TRP A 495 4.93 -26.84 -28.68
N GLY A 496 5.19 -28.04 -29.22
CA GLY A 496 4.47 -28.54 -30.39
C GLY A 496 2.98 -28.76 -30.07
N ASP A 497 2.11 -28.80 -31.08
CA ASP A 497 0.66 -28.93 -30.89
C ASP A 497 0.24 -30.22 -30.16
N GLU A 498 0.93 -31.32 -30.39
CA GLU A 498 0.68 -32.60 -29.70
C GLU A 498 1.09 -32.56 -28.22
N GLN A 499 2.07 -31.74 -27.83
CA GLN A 499 2.59 -31.68 -26.47
C GLN A 499 1.66 -30.94 -25.50
N ALA A 500 0.80 -30.05 -26.02
CA ALA A 500 -0.07 -29.23 -25.19
C ALA A 500 -1.45 -29.86 -24.92
N ASP A 501 -1.88 -30.81 -25.75
CA ASP A 501 -3.23 -31.41 -25.73
C ASP A 501 -4.34 -30.37 -25.51
N GLU A 502 -4.26 -29.28 -26.26
CA GLU A 502 -5.10 -28.09 -26.03
C GLU A 502 -6.60 -28.39 -26.22
N ALA A 503 -6.92 -29.35 -27.09
CA ALA A 503 -8.30 -29.71 -27.43
C ALA A 503 -9.02 -30.46 -26.29
N ALA A 504 -8.31 -31.22 -25.47
CA ALA A 504 -8.88 -32.00 -24.38
C ALA A 504 -9.03 -31.21 -23.05
N ARG A 505 -8.49 -30.00 -22.98
CA ARG A 505 -8.46 -29.19 -21.75
C ARG A 505 -9.69 -28.28 -21.62
N PRO A 506 -10.23 -28.09 -20.41
CA PRO A 506 -11.28 -27.12 -20.15
C PRO A 506 -10.77 -25.69 -20.42
N VAL A 507 -11.68 -24.76 -20.71
CA VAL A 507 -11.32 -23.38 -21.06
C VAL A 507 -10.59 -22.70 -19.91
N GLY A 508 -11.10 -22.82 -18.68
CA GLY A 508 -10.52 -22.25 -17.46
C GLY A 508 -10.98 -22.98 -16.20
N ALA A 509 -10.74 -22.36 -15.05
CA ALA A 509 -11.38 -22.73 -13.79
C ALA A 509 -11.88 -21.51 -13.03
N SER A 510 -12.89 -21.74 -12.20
CA SER A 510 -13.39 -20.77 -11.24
C SER A 510 -13.45 -21.38 -9.84
N LEU A 511 -13.28 -20.55 -8.82
CA LEU A 511 -13.46 -20.95 -7.43
C LEU A 511 -14.91 -20.62 -7.02
N PRO A 512 -15.76 -21.61 -6.70
CA PRO A 512 -17.12 -21.35 -6.24
C PRO A 512 -17.10 -20.53 -4.94
N PRO A 513 -18.10 -19.67 -4.69
CA PRO A 513 -18.25 -19.01 -3.39
C PRO A 513 -18.23 -20.04 -2.25
N LEU A 514 -17.39 -19.80 -1.23
CA LEU A 514 -17.18 -20.71 -0.08
C LEU A 514 -16.56 -22.08 -0.42
N GLY A 515 -16.20 -22.32 -1.68
CA GLY A 515 -15.50 -23.53 -2.11
C GLY A 515 -14.00 -23.45 -1.85
N LEU A 516 -13.37 -24.60 -1.61
CA LEU A 516 -11.91 -24.77 -1.50
C LEU A 516 -11.33 -25.57 -2.69
N SER A 517 -12.10 -25.69 -3.78
CA SER A 517 -11.78 -26.56 -4.91
C SER A 517 -12.17 -25.83 -6.19
N ASN A 518 -11.17 -25.61 -7.04
CA ASN A 518 -11.35 -24.98 -8.34
C ASN A 518 -12.14 -25.92 -9.25
N LYS A 519 -13.20 -25.41 -9.87
CA LYS A 519 -14.04 -26.17 -10.81
C LYS A 519 -13.71 -25.76 -12.23
N ALA A 520 -13.60 -26.76 -13.11
CA ALA A 520 -13.48 -26.53 -14.54
C ALA A 520 -14.68 -25.72 -15.06
N THR A 521 -14.41 -24.77 -15.94
CA THR A 521 -15.45 -23.97 -16.59
C THR A 521 -15.13 -23.82 -18.07
N ASP A 522 -16.17 -23.85 -18.89
CA ASP A 522 -16.12 -23.51 -20.31
C ASP A 522 -16.39 -22.02 -20.57
N LYS A 523 -16.74 -21.27 -19.52
CA LYS A 523 -16.97 -19.83 -19.53
C LYS A 523 -16.03 -19.15 -18.53
N ILE A 524 -15.11 -18.32 -19.01
CA ILE A 524 -14.33 -17.41 -18.16
C ILE A 524 -14.93 -16.02 -18.35
N GLU A 525 -15.71 -15.53 -17.40
CA GLU A 525 -16.14 -14.13 -17.45
C GLU A 525 -14.89 -13.24 -17.27
N PRO A 526 -14.57 -12.36 -18.23
CA PRO A 526 -13.46 -11.44 -18.06
C PRO A 526 -13.75 -10.49 -16.88
N PRO A 527 -12.73 -10.02 -16.16
CA PRO A 527 -12.93 -9.07 -15.06
C PRO A 527 -13.50 -7.71 -15.52
N ASN A 528 -13.41 -7.38 -16.82
CA ASN A 528 -14.02 -6.20 -17.45
C ASN A 528 -14.81 -6.62 -18.71
N ASP A 529 -15.97 -6.01 -18.93
CA ASP A 529 -16.92 -6.31 -20.03
C ASP A 529 -16.35 -6.15 -21.46
N ASP A 530 -15.15 -5.57 -21.62
CA ASP A 530 -14.58 -5.16 -22.92
C ASP A 530 -13.55 -6.12 -23.56
N ALA A 531 -13.18 -7.23 -22.92
CA ALA A 531 -12.16 -8.13 -23.45
C ALA A 531 -12.76 -9.44 -24.01
N PRO A 532 -12.70 -9.70 -25.33
CA PRO A 532 -13.10 -10.99 -25.87
C PRO A 532 -12.17 -12.10 -25.36
N LEU A 533 -12.75 -13.15 -24.76
CA LEU A 533 -12.05 -14.40 -24.33
C LEU A 533 -11.19 -15.07 -25.43
N ALA A 534 -11.37 -14.68 -26.69
CA ALA A 534 -10.92 -15.43 -27.85
C ALA A 534 -9.46 -15.18 -28.26
N GLU A 535 -8.87 -14.04 -27.86
CA GLU A 535 -7.51 -13.68 -28.26
C GLU A 535 -6.50 -14.00 -27.15
N ALA A 536 -5.37 -14.61 -27.53
CA ALA A 536 -4.32 -14.96 -26.58
C ALA A 536 -3.67 -13.68 -26.02
N PRO A 537 -3.36 -13.63 -24.71
CA PRO A 537 -2.87 -12.41 -24.09
C PRO A 537 -1.52 -11.99 -24.67
N THR A 538 -1.38 -10.69 -24.91
CA THR A 538 -0.15 -10.06 -25.43
C THR A 538 0.74 -9.49 -24.32
N ARG A 539 0.27 -9.53 -23.06
CA ARG A 539 0.98 -9.07 -21.86
C ARG A 539 0.84 -10.08 -20.71
N PRO A 540 1.75 -10.05 -19.73
CA PRO A 540 1.53 -10.72 -18.45
C PRO A 540 0.18 -10.34 -17.81
N PRO A 541 -0.45 -11.27 -17.06
CA PRO A 541 -1.72 -11.01 -16.41
C PRO A 541 -1.58 -9.98 -15.29
N PHE A 542 -2.60 -9.14 -15.12
CA PHE A 542 -2.70 -8.24 -13.97
C PHE A 542 -3.12 -9.01 -12.73
N ASP A 543 -2.97 -8.39 -11.57
CA ASP A 543 -3.24 -9.07 -10.30
C ASP A 543 -4.72 -9.52 -10.15
N SER A 544 -5.67 -8.75 -10.67
CA SER A 544 -7.10 -9.13 -10.69
C SER A 544 -7.36 -10.36 -11.56
N GLU A 545 -6.68 -10.46 -12.72
CA GLU A 545 -6.73 -11.61 -13.62
C GLU A 545 -6.06 -12.84 -12.96
N LEU A 546 -4.89 -12.65 -12.35
CA LEU A 546 -4.17 -13.69 -11.61
C LEU A 546 -5.06 -14.33 -10.54
N ALA A 547 -5.81 -13.53 -9.79
CA ALA A 547 -6.68 -14.02 -8.72
C ALA A 547 -7.94 -14.77 -9.22
N THR A 548 -8.35 -14.61 -10.48
CA THR A 548 -9.69 -15.04 -10.93
C THR A 548 -9.71 -15.88 -12.19
N THR A 549 -8.90 -15.56 -13.20
CA THR A 549 -8.96 -16.18 -14.54
C THR A 549 -7.82 -17.17 -14.80
N THR A 550 -6.78 -17.16 -13.95
CA THR A 550 -5.60 -18.03 -14.11
C THR A 550 -5.60 -19.28 -13.22
N LEU A 551 -6.73 -19.56 -12.57
CA LEU A 551 -6.92 -20.75 -11.74
C LEU A 551 -6.85 -22.03 -12.57
N TRP A 552 -6.35 -23.11 -11.97
CA TRP A 552 -6.35 -24.44 -12.59
C TRP A 552 -7.45 -25.30 -11.99
N PRO A 553 -8.23 -26.06 -12.80
CA PRO A 553 -9.24 -26.97 -12.30
C PRO A 553 -8.62 -28.09 -11.46
N GLU A 554 -9.24 -28.35 -10.29
CA GLU A 554 -8.91 -29.52 -9.49
C GLU A 554 -9.50 -30.77 -10.14
N THR A 555 -8.65 -31.76 -10.42
CA THR A 555 -9.05 -33.01 -11.09
C THR A 555 -9.08 -34.20 -10.15
N GLU A 556 -8.17 -34.26 -9.17
CA GLU A 556 -8.07 -35.39 -8.25
C GLU A 556 -7.76 -34.96 -6.81
N LYS A 557 -8.19 -35.78 -5.86
CA LYS A 557 -7.84 -35.68 -4.44
C LYS A 557 -7.21 -36.98 -3.98
N LEU A 558 -6.02 -36.90 -3.41
CA LEU A 558 -5.25 -38.03 -2.93
C LEU A 558 -5.42 -38.13 -1.41
N PHE A 559 -6.04 -39.22 -0.96
CA PHE A 559 -6.28 -39.52 0.45
C PHE A 559 -5.29 -40.57 0.94
N GLY A 560 -4.95 -40.54 2.22
CA GLY A 560 -4.12 -41.59 2.82
C GLY A 560 -3.53 -41.24 4.19
N HIS A 561 -3.39 -39.96 4.52
CA HIS A 561 -2.84 -39.52 5.79
C HIS A 561 -3.93 -39.21 6.83
N GLY A 562 -3.64 -39.52 8.10
CA GLY A 562 -4.51 -39.18 9.23
C GLY A 562 -4.36 -37.73 9.73
N TYR A 563 -3.25 -37.08 9.36
CA TYR A 563 -2.81 -35.76 9.79
C TYR A 563 -2.48 -34.86 8.60
N GLU A 564 -2.19 -33.58 8.86
CA GLU A 564 -1.89 -32.59 7.84
C GLU A 564 -0.59 -32.91 7.10
N LEU A 565 -0.60 -32.69 5.79
CA LEU A 565 0.58 -32.87 4.95
C LEU A 565 1.66 -31.84 5.27
N TYR A 566 2.91 -32.30 5.31
CA TYR A 566 4.07 -31.46 5.58
C TYR A 566 4.92 -31.20 4.33
N THR A 567 5.05 -32.19 3.45
CA THR A 567 5.84 -32.10 2.21
C THR A 567 5.42 -33.18 1.23
N LEU A 568 5.73 -32.97 -0.04
CA LEU A 568 5.55 -33.96 -1.10
C LEU A 568 6.79 -34.03 -1.99
N ALA A 569 6.96 -35.15 -2.69
CA ALA A 569 7.97 -35.30 -3.71
C ALA A 569 7.42 -36.11 -4.88
N VAL A 570 7.88 -35.79 -6.09
CA VAL A 570 7.49 -36.49 -7.31
C VAL A 570 8.72 -37.14 -7.91
N SER A 571 8.58 -38.40 -8.35
CA SER A 571 9.65 -39.12 -9.05
C SER A 571 10.08 -38.39 -10.32
N PRO A 572 11.34 -38.53 -10.80
CA PRO A 572 11.79 -37.90 -12.05
C PRO A 572 10.96 -38.26 -13.29
N SER A 573 10.28 -39.41 -13.29
CA SER A 573 9.38 -39.83 -14.37
C SER A 573 7.99 -39.16 -14.31
N GLY A 574 7.68 -38.41 -13.25
CA GLY A 574 6.39 -37.77 -13.03
C GLY A 574 5.24 -38.74 -12.65
N LYS A 575 5.53 -40.03 -12.44
CA LYS A 575 4.51 -41.08 -12.25
C LYS A 575 4.20 -41.44 -10.80
N LEU A 576 5.14 -41.22 -9.88
CA LEU A 576 4.98 -41.55 -8.47
C LEU A 576 5.03 -40.27 -7.64
N VAL A 577 4.10 -40.18 -6.69
CA VAL A 577 4.04 -39.11 -5.69
C VAL A 577 4.26 -39.72 -4.32
N ALA A 578 5.22 -39.20 -3.57
CA ALA A 578 5.44 -39.53 -2.17
C ALA A 578 4.99 -38.33 -1.31
N THR A 579 4.28 -38.60 -0.21
CA THR A 579 3.79 -37.57 0.70
C THR A 579 4.12 -37.94 2.14
N ALA A 580 4.41 -36.93 2.96
CA ALA A 580 4.60 -37.09 4.39
C ALA A 580 3.65 -36.16 5.15
N CYS A 581 3.11 -36.62 6.28
CA CYS A 581 2.26 -35.84 7.18
C CYS A 581 2.95 -35.60 8.52
N ARG A 582 2.37 -34.72 9.34
CA ARG A 582 2.78 -34.53 10.73
C ARG A 582 2.57 -35.82 11.53
N ALA A 583 3.49 -36.07 12.48
CA ALA A 583 3.46 -37.22 13.37
C ALA A 583 2.48 -37.04 14.53
#